data_AF-A0A646IKF0-F1
#
_entry.id   AF-A0A646IKF0-F1
#
_cell.length_a   1.000
_cell.length_b   1.000
_cell.length_c   1.000
_cell.angle_alpha   90.00
_cell.angle_beta   90.00
_cell.angle_gamma   90.00
#
_symmetry.space_group_name_H-M   'P 1'
#
loop_
_entity.id
_entity.type
_entity.pdbx_description
1 polymer ?
#
loop_
_entity_poly.entity_id
_entity_poly.type
_entity_poly.pdbx_seq_one_letter_code
_entity_poly.pdbx_strand_id
1 'polypeptide(L)'
;DVLAACEAPLWLLQFADWQAGRFDAVAERDAWFLATRETRELRLETSQMGWSLNRLIQQLEWGDAALRSALAARAFVTFPTAFAAAAAALNVDPRDGVTAYCFAWVENQMAAAVKAVPLGQAAGQRI
;
A
#
# COMPACT_ATOMS: atom_id res chain seq x y z
N ASP A 1 -6.09 16.37 -1.98
CA ASP A 1 -7.39 15.98 -1.38
C ASP A 1 -8.10 14.79 -2.00
N VAL A 2 -8.25 14.64 -3.32
CA VAL A 2 -9.03 13.53 -3.91
C VAL A 2 -8.45 12.12 -3.62
N LEU A 3 -7.13 11.99 -3.52
CA LEU A 3 -6.47 10.69 -3.29
C LEU A 3 -6.65 10.17 -1.86
N ALA A 4 -6.51 11.03 -0.84
CA ALA A 4 -6.69 10.65 0.56
C ALA A 4 -8.14 10.25 0.87
N ALA A 5 -9.12 10.93 0.26
CA ALA A 5 -10.54 10.65 0.46
C ALA A 5 -10.98 9.28 -0.11
N CYS A 6 -10.37 8.82 -1.20
CA CYS A 6 -10.72 7.54 -1.82
C CYS A 6 -9.91 6.36 -1.26
N GLU A 7 -8.65 6.58 -0.86
CA GLU A 7 -7.78 5.49 -0.39
C GLU A 7 -8.07 5.06 1.05
N ALA A 8 -8.44 5.97 1.96
CA ALA A 8 -8.74 5.60 3.34
C ALA A 8 -9.99 4.70 3.47
N PRO A 9 -11.14 5.00 2.82
CA PRO A 9 -12.29 4.09 2.82
C PRO A 9 -11.99 2.75 2.15
N LEU A 10 -11.24 2.75 1.03
CA LEU A 10 -10.80 1.52 0.38
C LEU A 10 -9.95 0.68 1.33
N TRP A 11 -9.00 1.30 2.03
CA TRP A 11 -8.15 0.63 3.00
C TRP A 11 -8.97 -0.02 4.12
N LEU A 12 -9.95 0.70 4.69
CA LEU A 12 -10.84 0.17 5.72
C LEU A 12 -11.66 -1.03 5.21
N LEU A 13 -12.14 -0.98 3.96
CA LEU A 13 -12.85 -2.10 3.34
C LEU A 13 -11.91 -3.30 3.17
N GLN A 14 -10.69 -3.09 2.70
CA GLN A 14 -9.72 -4.17 2.54
C GLN A 14 -9.31 -4.78 3.89
N PHE A 15 -9.11 -3.97 4.92
CA PHE A 15 -8.87 -4.45 6.28
C PHE A 15 -10.00 -5.37 6.76
N ALA A 16 -11.25 -4.93 6.60
CA ALA A 16 -12.42 -5.72 6.96
C ALA A 16 -12.57 -7.00 6.12
N ASP A 17 -12.21 -6.96 4.83
CA ASP A 17 -12.22 -8.15 3.97
C ASP A 17 -11.14 -9.15 4.37
N TRP A 18 -9.93 -8.69 4.72
CA TRP A 18 -8.86 -9.53 5.23
C TRP A 18 -9.25 -10.21 6.55
N GLN A 19 -9.78 -9.46 7.50
CA GLN A 19 -10.28 -9.99 8.78
C GLN A 19 -11.39 -11.03 8.59
N ALA A 20 -12.25 -10.83 7.59
CA ALA A 20 -13.35 -11.74 7.29
C ALA A 20 -12.98 -12.90 6.34
N GLY A 21 -11.71 -13.02 5.90
CA GLY A 21 -11.28 -14.04 4.94
C GLY A 21 -11.91 -13.91 3.55
N ARG A 22 -12.40 -12.72 3.18
CA ARG A 22 -13.07 -12.44 1.88
C ARG A 22 -12.04 -12.15 0.79
N PHE A 23 -11.18 -13.12 0.51
CA PHE A 23 -10.01 -12.93 -0.37
C PHE A 23 -10.35 -12.53 -1.82
N ASP A 24 -11.51 -12.97 -2.34
CA ASP A 24 -11.99 -12.53 -3.66
C ASP A 24 -12.36 -11.04 -3.66
N ALA A 25 -12.97 -10.56 -2.57
CA ALA A 25 -13.35 -9.16 -2.40
C ALA A 25 -12.10 -8.25 -2.25
N VAL A 26 -11.04 -8.78 -1.63
CA VAL A 26 -9.70 -8.17 -1.62
C VAL A 26 -9.11 -8.15 -3.05
N ALA A 27 -9.25 -9.23 -3.83
CA ALA A 27 -8.80 -9.29 -5.22
C ALA A 27 -9.44 -8.19 -6.09
N GLU A 28 -10.75 -8.07 -6.01
CA GLU A 28 -11.51 -7.07 -6.75
C GLU A 28 -11.08 -5.64 -6.39
N ARG A 29 -10.95 -5.34 -5.10
CA ARG A 29 -10.59 -3.99 -4.62
C ARG A 29 -9.16 -3.59 -4.96
N ASP A 30 -8.21 -4.52 -4.86
CA ASP A 30 -6.81 -4.32 -5.25
C ASP A 30 -6.69 -4.05 -6.76
N ALA A 31 -7.42 -4.82 -7.58
CA ALA A 31 -7.47 -4.61 -9.02
C ALA A 31 -8.13 -3.27 -9.38
N TRP A 32 -9.23 -2.92 -8.72
CA TRP A 32 -9.88 -1.63 -8.87
C TRP A 32 -8.93 -0.48 -8.53
N PHE A 33 -8.23 -0.56 -7.39
CA PHE A 33 -7.25 0.45 -6.98
C PHE A 33 -6.15 0.63 -8.02
N LEU A 34 -5.56 -0.48 -8.49
CA LEU A 34 -4.53 -0.44 -9.52
C LEU A 34 -5.03 0.19 -10.83
N ALA A 35 -6.29 -0.04 -11.20
CA ALA A 35 -6.91 0.57 -12.37
C ALA A 35 -7.06 2.09 -12.23
N THR A 36 -7.27 2.62 -11.02
CA THR A 36 -7.34 4.07 -10.76
C THR A 36 -6.00 4.80 -10.93
N ARG A 37 -4.87 4.09 -10.98
CA ARG A 37 -3.55 4.72 -11.16
C ARG A 37 -3.36 5.07 -12.63
N GLU A 38 -3.38 6.36 -12.97
CA GLU A 38 -3.40 6.80 -14.37
C GLU A 38 -2.16 6.38 -15.16
N THR A 39 -0.97 6.52 -14.56
CA THR A 39 0.31 6.27 -15.23
C THR A 39 0.84 4.86 -14.97
N ARG A 40 1.78 4.41 -15.81
CA ARG A 40 2.47 3.14 -15.61
C ARG A 40 3.40 3.21 -14.41
N GLU A 41 4.01 4.36 -14.20
CA GLU A 41 4.94 4.67 -13.11
C GLU A 41 4.23 4.52 -11.75
N LEU A 42 3.03 5.09 -11.60
CA LEU A 42 2.24 4.95 -10.37
C LEU A 42 1.83 3.50 -10.07
N ARG A 43 1.49 2.73 -11.12
CA ARG A 43 1.18 1.30 -11.00
C ARG A 43 2.39 0.49 -10.57
N LEU A 44 3.56 0.78 -11.14
CA LEU A 44 4.81 0.11 -10.80
C LEU A 44 5.25 0.42 -9.37
N GLU A 45 5.19 1.70 -8.96
CA GLU A 45 5.59 2.14 -7.63
C GLU A 45 4.76 1.45 -6.53
N THR A 46 3.42 1.50 -6.63
CA THR A 46 2.56 0.87 -5.62
C THR A 46 2.73 -0.66 -5.59
N SER A 47 2.95 -1.29 -6.74
CA SER A 47 3.16 -2.75 -6.82
C SER A 47 4.50 -3.16 -6.23
N GLN A 48 5.55 -2.36 -6.42
CA GLN A 48 6.88 -2.61 -5.85
C GLN A 48 6.87 -2.49 -4.33
N MET A 49 6.18 -1.46 -3.80
CA MET A 49 6.00 -1.30 -2.36
C MET A 49 5.16 -2.45 -1.77
N GLY A 50 4.05 -2.81 -2.41
CA GLY A 50 3.21 -3.93 -2.00
C GLY A 50 3.94 -5.27 -2.02
N TRP A 51 4.74 -5.54 -3.05
CA TRP A 51 5.62 -6.73 -3.10
C TRP A 51 6.61 -6.76 -1.93
N SER A 52 7.24 -5.62 -1.63
CA SER A 52 8.24 -5.53 -0.55
C SER A 52 7.60 -5.83 0.81
N LEU A 53 6.40 -5.33 1.05
CA LEU A 53 5.65 -5.59 2.28
C LEU A 53 5.13 -7.03 2.35
N ASN A 54 4.63 -7.59 1.24
CA ASN A 54 4.26 -9.01 1.20
C ASN A 54 5.46 -9.89 1.58
N ARG A 55 6.64 -9.64 1.02
CA ARG A 55 7.85 -10.36 1.39
C ARG A 55 8.13 -10.30 2.89
N LEU A 56 7.98 -9.13 3.51
CA LEU A 56 8.14 -8.96 4.96
C LEU A 56 7.11 -9.77 5.76
N ILE A 57 5.82 -9.72 5.36
CA ILE A 57 4.73 -10.52 5.97
C ILE A 57 5.06 -12.01 5.92
N GLN A 58 5.56 -12.52 4.78
CA GLN A 58 5.95 -13.92 4.64
C GLN A 58 7.16 -14.26 5.52
N GLN A 59 8.19 -13.41 5.52
CA GLN A 59 9.43 -13.63 6.27
C GLN A 59 9.23 -13.62 7.79
N LEU A 60 8.34 -12.76 8.28
CA LEU A 60 8.04 -12.64 9.71
C LEU A 60 6.83 -13.49 10.13
N GLU A 61 6.28 -14.27 9.20
CA GLU A 61 5.13 -15.16 9.42
C GLU A 61 3.92 -14.47 10.05
N TRP A 62 3.65 -13.22 9.67
CA TRP A 62 2.50 -12.47 10.20
C TRP A 62 1.17 -13.08 9.76
N GLY A 63 0.20 -13.10 10.67
CA GLY A 63 -1.15 -13.61 10.42
C GLY A 63 -1.23 -15.13 10.43
N ASP A 64 -2.33 -15.69 9.90
CA ASP A 64 -2.49 -17.12 9.75
C ASP A 64 -2.00 -17.62 8.37
N ALA A 65 -1.97 -18.94 8.19
CA ALA A 65 -1.56 -19.55 6.94
C ALA A 65 -2.50 -19.21 5.77
N ALA A 66 -3.79 -18.97 6.03
CA ALA A 66 -4.77 -18.65 5.00
C ALA A 66 -4.52 -17.26 4.40
N LEU A 67 -4.33 -16.25 5.25
CA LEU A 67 -3.96 -14.89 4.85
C LEU A 67 -2.64 -14.89 4.08
N ARG A 68 -1.60 -15.54 4.61
CA ARG A 68 -0.30 -15.61 3.94
C ARG A 68 -0.38 -16.29 2.57
N SER A 69 -1.13 -17.38 2.47
CA SER A 69 -1.32 -18.10 1.19
C SER A 69 -2.11 -17.27 0.20
N ALA A 70 -3.20 -16.63 0.64
CA ALA A 70 -4.00 -15.74 -0.20
C ALA A 70 -3.19 -14.55 -0.71
N LEU A 71 -2.30 -13.99 0.11
CA LEU A 71 -1.41 -12.89 -0.27
C LEU A 71 -0.31 -13.37 -1.23
N ALA A 72 0.28 -14.55 -1.00
CA ALA A 72 1.33 -15.13 -1.84
C ALA A 72 0.83 -15.60 -3.21
N ALA A 73 -0.43 -16.02 -3.32
CA ALA A 73 -1.04 -16.46 -4.57
C ALA A 73 -1.22 -15.33 -5.60
N ARG A 74 -0.98 -14.08 -5.21
CA ARG A 74 -1.23 -12.90 -6.04
C ARG A 74 0.04 -12.50 -6.77
N ALA A 75 -0.03 -12.45 -8.10
CA ALA A 75 1.08 -12.03 -8.95
C ALA A 75 1.50 -10.56 -8.69
N PHE A 76 0.53 -9.71 -8.37
CA PHE A 76 0.72 -8.32 -7.98
C PHE A 76 -0.18 -8.01 -6.79
N VAL A 77 0.34 -7.22 -5.85
CA VAL A 77 -0.42 -6.67 -4.73
C VAL A 77 -0.02 -5.21 -4.58
N THR A 78 -1.00 -4.32 -4.48
CA THR A 78 -0.71 -2.90 -4.27
C THR A 78 -0.41 -2.61 -2.80
N PHE A 79 0.30 -1.51 -2.56
CA PHE A 79 0.71 -1.12 -1.21
C PHE A 79 -0.46 -1.03 -0.21
N PRO A 80 -1.59 -0.35 -0.49
CA PRO A 80 -2.72 -0.32 0.44
C PRO A 80 -3.27 -1.71 0.79
N THR A 81 -3.36 -2.62 -0.18
CA THR A 81 -3.81 -4.00 0.02
C THR A 81 -2.88 -4.77 0.96
N ALA A 82 -1.56 -4.69 0.71
CA ALA A 82 -0.56 -5.35 1.54
C ALA A 82 -0.48 -4.73 2.94
N PHE A 83 -0.66 -3.41 3.05
CA PHE A 83 -0.68 -2.71 4.34
C PHE A 83 -1.90 -3.12 5.17
N ALA A 84 -3.08 -3.18 4.56
CA ALA A 84 -4.28 -3.67 5.22
C ALA A 84 -4.12 -5.14 5.66
N ALA A 85 -3.45 -5.98 4.85
CA ALA A 85 -3.13 -7.35 5.22
C ALA A 85 -2.21 -7.41 6.45
N ALA A 86 -1.16 -6.60 6.50
CA ALA A 86 -0.25 -6.51 7.66
C ALA A 86 -1.00 -6.05 8.93
N ALA A 87 -1.83 -5.01 8.81
CA ALA A 87 -2.62 -4.50 9.93
C ALA A 87 -3.61 -5.55 10.44
N ALA A 88 -4.27 -6.29 9.53
CA ALA A 88 -5.17 -7.38 9.89
C ALA A 88 -4.42 -8.53 10.56
N ALA A 89 -3.29 -8.94 9.99
CA ALA A 89 -2.41 -9.98 10.52
C ALA A 89 -1.88 -9.68 11.94
N LEU A 90 -1.69 -8.40 12.26
CA LEU A 90 -1.22 -7.91 13.56
C LEU A 90 -2.36 -7.51 14.51
N ASN A 91 -3.62 -7.66 14.10
CA ASN A 91 -4.81 -7.25 14.86
C ASN A 91 -4.76 -5.80 15.35
N VAL A 92 -4.30 -4.89 14.49
CA VAL A 92 -4.25 -3.46 14.79
C VAL A 92 -5.67 -2.89 14.84
N ASP A 93 -5.94 -1.93 15.72
CA ASP A 93 -7.20 -1.19 15.70
C ASP A 93 -7.39 -0.52 14.32
N PRO A 94 -8.56 -0.65 13.68
CA PRO A 94 -8.74 -0.15 12.32
C PRO A 94 -8.56 1.38 12.19
N ARG A 95 -8.82 2.15 13.25
CA ARG A 95 -8.61 3.61 13.25
C ARG A 95 -7.14 3.94 13.32
N ASP A 96 -6.38 3.23 14.14
CA ASP A 96 -4.93 3.40 14.23
C ASP A 96 -4.26 2.93 12.93
N GLY A 97 -4.72 1.81 12.36
CA GLY A 97 -4.23 1.27 11.11
C GLY A 97 -4.44 2.21 9.92
N VAL A 98 -5.64 2.79 9.76
CA VAL A 98 -5.90 3.74 8.67
C VAL A 98 -5.15 5.05 8.88
N THR A 99 -5.00 5.51 10.13
CA THR A 99 -4.18 6.68 10.47
C THR A 99 -2.72 6.46 10.08
N ALA A 100 -2.15 5.31 10.45
CA ALA A 100 -0.78 4.93 10.10
C ALA A 100 -0.59 4.79 8.59
N TYR A 101 -1.57 4.22 7.88
CA TYR A 101 -1.56 4.17 6.42
C TYR A 101 -1.53 5.56 5.79
N CYS A 102 -2.40 6.47 6.24
CA CYS A 102 -2.44 7.85 5.75
C CYS A 102 -1.10 8.56 5.96
N PHE A 103 -0.46 8.35 7.11
CA PHE A 103 0.86 8.91 7.38
C PHE A 103 1.93 8.34 6.45
N ALA A 104 2.01 7.01 6.31
CA ALA A 104 2.95 6.34 5.41
C ALA A 104 2.76 6.77 3.94
N TRP A 105 1.51 7.00 3.52
CA TRP A 105 1.18 7.54 2.21
C TRP A 105 1.75 8.95 2.03
N VAL A 106 1.52 9.86 3.00
CA VAL A 106 2.04 11.24 2.94
C VAL A 106 3.57 11.24 2.90
N GLU A 107 4.24 10.41 3.71
CA GLU A 107 5.70 10.27 3.68
C GLU A 107 6.20 9.82 2.31
N ASN A 108 5.54 8.84 1.68
CA ASN A 108 5.93 8.37 0.36
C ASN A 108 5.76 9.48 -0.70
N GLN A 109 4.68 10.27 -0.62
CA GLN A 109 4.48 11.42 -1.51
C GLN A 109 5.53 12.52 -1.29
N MET A 110 5.92 12.80 -0.04
CA MET A 110 6.98 13.76 0.24
C MET A 110 8.33 13.29 -0.31
N ALA A 111 8.68 12.02 -0.12
CA ALA A 111 9.91 11.45 -0.66
C ALA A 111 9.94 11.47 -2.19
N ALA A 112 8.81 11.19 -2.84
CA ALA A 112 8.66 11.29 -4.29
C ALA A 112 8.81 12.75 -4.78
N ALA A 113 8.18 13.72 -4.11
CA ALA A 113 8.30 15.14 -4.44
C ALA A 113 9.75 15.65 -4.32
N VAL A 114 10.49 15.24 -3.28
CA VAL A 114 11.91 15.59 -3.11
C VAL A 114 12.79 14.97 -4.21
N LYS A 115 12.48 13.76 -4.68
CA LYS A 115 13.18 13.14 -5.82
C LYS A 115 12.83 13.80 -7.16
N ALA A 116 11.60 14.27 -7.31
CA ALA A 116 11.10 14.92 -8.52
C ALA A 116 11.53 16.38 -8.66
N VAL A 117 11.87 17.04 -7.55
CA VAL A 117 12.58 18.32 -7.54
C VAL A 117 14.07 18.02 -7.42
N PRO A 118 14.81 17.85 -8.54
CA PRO A 118 16.24 17.92 -8.44
C PRO A 118 16.54 19.37 -8.00
N LEU A 119 17.02 19.54 -6.76
CA LEU A 119 18.07 20.55 -6.58
C LEU A 119 19.21 20.05 -7.45
N GLY A 120 19.14 20.41 -8.74
CA GLY A 120 20.09 19.97 -9.74
C GLY A 120 21.49 20.31 -9.26
N GLN A 121 22.45 19.54 -9.75
CA GLN A 121 23.88 19.85 -9.76
C GLN A 121 24.17 21.15 -10.57
N ALA A 122 23.51 22.25 -10.20
CA ALA A 122 23.56 23.57 -10.80
C ALA A 122 23.17 24.69 -9.80
N ALA A 123 23.30 24.45 -8.49
CA ALA A 123 23.51 25.52 -7.50
C ALA A 123 24.91 25.42 -6.86
N GLY A 124 25.86 24.80 -7.58
CA GLY A 124 27.28 24.72 -7.22
C GLY A 124 28.16 25.82 -7.84
N GLN A 125 27.62 26.72 -8.67
CA GLN A 125 28.33 27.94 -9.09
C GLN A 125 27.37 29.09 -9.40
N ARG A 126 27.71 30.26 -8.83
CA ARG A 126 27.01 31.58 -8.76
C ARG A 126 26.25 31.73 -7.43
N ILE A 127 26.76 32.41 -6.40
CA ILE A 127 27.83 33.43 -6.25
C ILE A 127 28.59 33.14 -4.96
#